data_AF-A0A954ZQL2-F1
#
_entry.id   AF-A0A954ZQL2-F1
#
_cell.length_a   1.000
_cell.length_b   1.000
_cell.length_c   1.000
_cell.angle_alpha   90.00
_cell.angle_beta   90.00
_cell.angle_gamma   90.00
#
_symmetry.space_group_name_H-M   'P 1'
#
loop_
_entity.id
_entity.type
_entity.pdbx_description
1 polymer ?
#
loop_
_entity_poly.entity_id
_entity_poly.type
_entity_poly.pdbx_seq_one_letter_code
_entity_poly.pdbx_strand_id
1 'polypeptide(L)'
;MIRPPATQPLTELCDWAEIQAISSHRKATTQGDIIKIIQPDDLFGTVDNEPEDDAEADESLADDVLGLALKRKELLGKAYPFRITNRALEYLPVLKYTSGSAYLFYLLFCTLDSNNISPDARHQFEIESQYILHEFFGGESFHFGWTIHNSSLGKIKKRISLFCEESKLGWNIRDPLNVSPNSNDIEIDAIVWKVPSDNRGNAFVVLGQCASGHDWPSKILTSARAKLEDCLDATRDGPWITCFCTPFQIPDSKWRESARSHDGMLFDRIRLVLETSWQDTAQYGNLSCKESLKWLREKMTLIEGTNVTVSSLAS
;
A
#
# COMPACT_ATOMS: atom_id res chain seq x y z
N MET A 1 7.64 -21.46 -10.54
CA MET A 1 8.04 -20.04 -10.72
C MET A 1 6.79 -19.21 -10.67
N ILE A 2 6.79 -18.18 -9.84
CA ILE A 2 5.71 -17.21 -9.65
C ILE A 2 5.82 -16.23 -10.84
N ARG A 3 4.79 -16.14 -11.71
CA ARG A 3 4.87 -15.44 -13.01
C ARG A 3 4.00 -14.17 -13.07
N PRO A 4 4.52 -13.06 -13.62
CA PRO A 4 3.72 -11.87 -13.88
C PRO A 4 2.69 -12.09 -15.00
N PRO A 5 1.60 -11.31 -15.07
CA PRO A 5 0.82 -11.14 -16.29
C PRO A 5 1.67 -10.52 -17.41
N ALA A 6 1.31 -10.70 -18.68
CA ALA A 6 2.07 -10.14 -19.82
C ALA A 6 2.21 -8.61 -19.74
N THR A 7 3.39 -8.09 -20.13
CA THR A 7 3.76 -6.66 -20.14
C THR A 7 3.46 -5.91 -18.83
N GLN A 8 4.44 -5.88 -17.93
CA GLN A 8 4.34 -5.20 -16.65
C GLN A 8 5.14 -3.89 -16.63
N PRO A 9 4.69 -2.85 -15.91
CA PRO A 9 5.53 -1.72 -15.58
C PRO A 9 6.81 -2.16 -14.86
N LEU A 10 7.91 -1.42 -15.03
CA LEU A 10 9.20 -1.72 -14.41
C LEU A 10 9.10 -1.92 -12.88
N THR A 11 8.25 -1.13 -12.22
CA THR A 11 7.99 -1.25 -10.77
C THR A 11 7.43 -2.61 -10.39
N GLU A 12 6.55 -3.17 -11.21
CA GLU A 12 5.95 -4.48 -10.97
C GLU A 12 6.94 -5.59 -11.30
N LEU A 13 7.69 -5.50 -12.39
CA LEU A 13 8.77 -6.46 -12.70
C LEU A 13 9.79 -6.57 -11.55
N CYS A 14 10.17 -5.43 -10.96
CA CYS A 14 11.02 -5.41 -9.78
C CYS A 14 10.38 -6.08 -8.56
N ASP A 15 9.07 -5.91 -8.37
CA ASP A 15 8.34 -6.60 -7.30
C ASP A 15 8.36 -8.12 -7.50
N TRP A 16 8.12 -8.58 -8.74
CA TRP A 16 8.22 -10.00 -9.09
C TRP A 16 9.63 -10.57 -8.85
N ALA A 17 10.67 -9.82 -9.20
CA ALA A 17 12.05 -10.22 -8.92
C ALA A 17 12.34 -10.34 -7.41
N GLU A 18 11.81 -9.41 -6.60
CA GLU A 18 11.91 -9.43 -5.14
C GLU A 18 11.18 -10.64 -4.52
N ILE A 19 9.96 -10.92 -4.99
CA ILE A 19 9.15 -12.07 -4.57
C ILE A 19 9.84 -13.39 -4.94
N GLN A 20 10.39 -13.46 -6.16
CA GLN A 20 11.15 -14.62 -6.62
C GLN A 20 12.39 -14.83 -5.74
N ALA A 21 13.03 -13.76 -5.26
CA ALA A 21 14.20 -13.89 -4.39
C ALA A 21 13.79 -14.47 -3.04
N ILE A 22 12.66 -14.04 -2.47
CA ILE A 22 12.12 -14.58 -1.21
C ILE A 22 11.79 -16.08 -1.33
N SER A 23 11.10 -16.45 -2.42
CA SER A 23 10.56 -17.81 -2.64
C SER A 23 11.59 -18.81 -3.15
N SER A 24 12.67 -18.35 -3.78
CA SER A 24 13.71 -19.25 -4.29
C SER A 24 14.47 -19.96 -3.17
N HIS A 25 14.89 -21.20 -3.42
CA HIS A 25 15.74 -21.95 -2.47
C HIS A 25 17.08 -21.24 -2.18
N ARG A 26 17.61 -20.51 -3.18
CA ARG A 26 18.86 -19.73 -3.06
C ARG A 26 18.70 -18.41 -2.32
N LYS A 27 17.47 -18.01 -2.00
CA LYS A 27 17.12 -16.68 -1.46
C LYS A 27 17.66 -15.55 -2.35
N ALA A 28 17.63 -15.75 -3.66
CA ALA A 28 18.15 -14.82 -4.65
C ALA A 28 17.46 -14.98 -6.01
N THR A 29 17.29 -13.85 -6.70
CA THR A 29 16.90 -13.77 -8.12
C THR A 29 18.08 -13.24 -8.90
N THR A 30 18.62 -14.04 -9.81
CA THR A 30 19.71 -13.62 -10.70
C THR A 30 19.17 -12.84 -11.90
N GLN A 31 20.01 -12.10 -12.62
CA GLN A 31 19.64 -11.43 -13.87
C GLN A 31 19.01 -12.41 -14.88
N GLY A 32 19.56 -13.62 -15.01
CA GLY A 32 18.97 -14.66 -15.84
C GLY A 32 17.63 -15.20 -15.32
N ASP A 33 17.32 -15.05 -14.03
CA ASP A 33 15.98 -15.33 -13.50
C ASP A 33 15.02 -14.17 -13.82
N ILE A 34 15.49 -12.92 -13.84
CA ILE A 34 14.71 -11.73 -14.22
C ILE A 34 14.32 -11.80 -15.70
N ILE A 35 15.24 -12.19 -16.59
CA ILE A 35 14.94 -12.38 -18.02
C ILE A 35 13.81 -13.41 -18.21
N LYS A 36 13.80 -14.49 -17.42
CA LYS A 36 12.70 -15.48 -17.43
C LYS A 36 11.38 -14.94 -16.86
N ILE A 37 11.41 -13.91 -16.03
CA ILE A 37 10.23 -13.19 -15.56
C ILE A 37 9.68 -12.30 -16.68
N ILE A 38 10.57 -11.66 -17.46
CA ILE A 38 10.24 -10.79 -18.59
C ILE A 38 9.66 -11.60 -19.77
N GLN A 39 10.28 -12.73 -20.11
CA GLN A 39 9.83 -13.67 -21.14
C GLN A 39 9.14 -14.89 -20.50
N PRO A 40 7.83 -14.86 -20.22
CA PRO A 40 7.13 -16.03 -19.70
C PRO A 40 6.89 -17.08 -20.81
N ASP A 41 7.94 -17.75 -21.30
CA ASP A 41 7.95 -18.83 -22.30
C ASP A 41 6.93 -18.72 -23.47
N ASP A 42 7.42 -18.37 -24.66
CA ASP A 42 6.81 -18.64 -25.99
C ASP A 42 6.71 -20.16 -26.29
N LEU A 43 5.98 -20.91 -25.47
CA LEU A 43 5.78 -22.35 -25.70
C LEU A 43 4.72 -22.66 -26.78
N PHE A 44 4.11 -21.65 -27.41
CA PHE A 44 3.27 -21.80 -28.59
C PHE A 44 3.56 -20.70 -29.59
N GLY A 45 4.28 -21.07 -30.65
CA GLY A 45 4.98 -20.14 -31.53
C GLY A 45 4.12 -19.29 -32.46
N THR A 46 4.72 -18.16 -32.82
CA THR A 46 4.51 -17.39 -34.05
C THR A 46 5.89 -16.83 -34.41
N VAL A 47 6.66 -17.52 -35.26
CA VAL A 47 6.90 -17.15 -36.67
C VAL A 47 7.39 -15.70 -36.83
N ASP A 48 8.66 -15.59 -37.20
CA ASP A 48 9.34 -14.49 -37.91
C ASP A 48 9.63 -13.17 -37.16
N ASN A 49 10.39 -13.20 -36.07
CA ASN A 49 11.28 -12.09 -35.69
C ASN A 49 12.68 -12.63 -35.36
N GLU A 50 13.72 -11.94 -35.85
CA GLU A 50 15.12 -12.35 -35.62
C GLU A 50 15.47 -12.27 -34.12
N PRO A 51 16.10 -13.30 -33.53
CA PRO A 51 16.27 -13.43 -32.08
C PRO A 51 17.33 -12.53 -31.43
N GLU A 52 18.08 -11.73 -32.19
CA GLU A 52 19.18 -10.92 -31.64
C GLU A 52 18.70 -9.60 -31.00
N ASP A 53 17.69 -8.94 -31.57
CA ASP A 53 17.18 -7.65 -31.05
C ASP A 53 16.42 -7.80 -29.71
N ASP A 54 15.77 -8.94 -29.49
CA ASP A 54 14.99 -9.20 -28.27
C ASP A 54 15.88 -9.53 -27.05
N ALA A 55 17.03 -10.18 -27.27
CA ALA A 55 17.93 -10.56 -26.19
C ALA A 55 18.62 -9.34 -25.54
N GLU A 56 19.10 -8.39 -26.34
CA GLU A 56 19.71 -7.16 -25.83
C GLU A 56 18.67 -6.28 -25.11
N ALA A 57 17.45 -6.21 -25.62
CA ALA A 57 16.35 -5.49 -24.98
C ALA A 57 15.99 -6.08 -23.61
N ASP A 58 15.95 -7.41 -23.48
CA ASP A 58 15.64 -8.07 -22.22
C ASP A 58 16.77 -8.01 -21.19
N GLU A 59 18.02 -8.08 -21.64
CA GLU A 59 19.18 -7.82 -20.78
C GLU A 59 19.13 -6.38 -20.25
N SER A 60 18.84 -5.40 -21.11
CA SER A 60 18.67 -3.99 -20.71
C SER A 60 17.52 -3.82 -19.71
N LEU A 61 16.38 -4.48 -19.94
CA LEU A 61 15.25 -4.40 -19.02
C LEU A 61 15.53 -5.10 -17.68
N ALA A 62 16.29 -6.20 -17.68
CA ALA A 62 16.73 -6.84 -16.45
C ALA A 62 17.72 -5.96 -15.67
N ASP A 63 18.60 -5.23 -16.35
CA ASP A 63 19.46 -4.22 -15.74
C ASP A 63 18.65 -3.05 -15.15
N ASP A 64 17.60 -2.59 -15.84
CA ASP A 64 16.68 -1.57 -15.33
C ASP A 64 15.97 -2.04 -14.05
N VAL A 65 15.58 -3.32 -13.98
CA VAL A 65 14.99 -3.92 -12.76
C VAL A 65 15.98 -3.88 -11.61
N LEU A 66 17.23 -4.29 -11.83
CA LEU A 66 18.27 -4.23 -10.80
C LEU A 66 18.61 -2.79 -10.40
N GLY A 67 18.59 -1.86 -11.37
CA GLY A 67 18.78 -0.43 -11.15
C GLY A 67 17.66 0.17 -10.28
N LEU A 68 16.41 -0.20 -10.54
CA LEU A 68 15.28 0.19 -9.69
C LEU A 68 15.40 -0.38 -8.27
N ALA A 69 15.78 -1.65 -8.14
CA ALA A 69 16.02 -2.28 -6.84
C ALA A 69 17.15 -1.58 -6.05
N LEU A 70 18.22 -1.18 -6.73
CA LEU A 70 19.30 -0.38 -6.13
C LEU A 70 18.80 0.99 -5.68
N LYS A 71 18.00 1.67 -6.50
CA LYS A 71 17.38 2.94 -6.11
C LYS A 71 16.49 2.80 -4.87
N ARG A 72 15.69 1.73 -4.78
CA ARG A 72 14.91 1.41 -3.57
C ARG A 72 15.82 1.20 -2.36
N LYS A 73 16.94 0.48 -2.54
CA LYS A 73 17.94 0.26 -1.48
C LYS A 73 18.52 1.58 -0.96
N GLU A 74 18.85 2.50 -1.86
CA GLU A 74 19.39 3.82 -1.51
C GLU A 74 18.39 4.66 -0.72
N LEU A 75 17.13 4.68 -1.15
CA LEU A 75 16.07 5.44 -0.48
C LEU A 75 15.72 4.88 0.90
N LEU A 76 15.58 3.57 1.01
CA LEU A 76 15.05 2.91 2.20
C LEU A 76 16.14 2.43 3.18
N GLY A 77 17.40 2.35 2.73
CA GLY A 77 18.52 1.93 3.55
C GLY A 77 18.30 0.56 4.22
N LYS A 78 18.22 0.54 5.55
CA LYS A 78 18.01 -0.69 6.34
C LYS A 78 16.58 -1.23 6.25
N ALA A 79 15.62 -0.42 5.80
CA ALA A 79 14.23 -0.84 5.64
C ALA A 79 14.00 -1.62 4.32
N TYR A 80 14.99 -1.68 3.42
CA TYR A 80 14.93 -2.53 2.24
C TYR A 80 15.58 -3.90 2.51
N PRO A 81 14.82 -5.00 2.47
CA PRO A 81 15.25 -6.32 2.93
C PRO A 81 16.05 -7.12 1.89
N PHE A 82 16.63 -6.44 0.90
CA PHE A 82 17.41 -7.06 -0.16
C PHE A 82 18.81 -6.45 -0.25
N ARG A 83 19.78 -7.29 -0.61
CA ARG A 83 21.12 -6.91 -1.06
C ARG A 83 21.15 -6.98 -2.58
N ILE A 84 21.63 -5.92 -3.21
CA ILE A 84 21.77 -5.87 -4.67
C ILE A 84 23.24 -6.05 -5.01
N THR A 85 23.51 -6.95 -5.95
CA THR A 85 24.81 -7.16 -6.59
C THR A 85 24.68 -6.86 -8.08
N ASN A 86 25.78 -6.80 -8.82
CA ASN A 86 25.75 -6.54 -10.26
C ASN A 86 24.92 -7.55 -11.08
N ARG A 87 24.61 -8.73 -10.53
CA ARG A 87 23.93 -9.81 -11.27
C ARG A 87 22.78 -10.47 -10.50
N ALA A 88 22.47 -10.00 -9.30
CA ALA A 88 21.45 -10.63 -8.47
C ALA A 88 20.88 -9.71 -7.41
N LEU A 89 19.60 -9.96 -7.11
CA LEU A 89 18.87 -9.45 -5.97
C LEU A 89 18.77 -10.57 -4.94
N GLU A 90 19.36 -10.37 -3.77
CA GLU A 90 19.48 -11.38 -2.72
C GLU A 90 18.60 -10.98 -1.53
N TYR A 91 17.66 -11.84 -1.14
CA TYR A 91 16.84 -11.64 0.04
C TYR A 91 17.69 -11.84 1.29
N LEU A 92 17.62 -10.89 2.22
CA LEU A 92 18.23 -10.97 3.53
C LEU A 92 17.14 -11.38 4.53
N PRO A 93 17.12 -12.64 5.02
CA PRO A 93 16.06 -13.07 5.93
C PRO A 93 16.09 -12.23 7.22
N VAL A 94 15.08 -11.37 7.40
CA VAL A 94 15.04 -10.44 8.53
C VAL A 94 14.21 -10.96 9.71
N LEU A 95 13.90 -12.26 9.77
CA LEU A 95 12.96 -12.80 10.77
C LEU A 95 13.58 -12.96 12.19
N LYS A 96 14.28 -11.92 12.67
CA LYS A 96 14.62 -11.70 14.07
C LYS A 96 14.56 -10.22 14.50
N TYR A 97 14.52 -9.26 13.56
CA TYR A 97 14.49 -7.81 13.83
C TYR A 97 13.50 -7.10 12.89
N THR A 98 12.91 -5.99 13.33
CA THR A 98 11.77 -5.31 12.68
C THR A 98 12.12 -4.56 11.38
N SER A 99 13.40 -4.41 11.05
CA SER A 99 13.85 -3.62 9.90
C SER A 99 13.47 -4.28 8.58
N GLY A 100 12.57 -3.66 7.81
CA GLY A 100 12.15 -4.12 6.49
C GLY A 100 10.96 -5.07 6.48
N SER A 101 10.39 -5.42 7.65
CA SER A 101 9.13 -6.18 7.68
C SER A 101 7.96 -5.36 7.10
N ALA A 102 7.94 -4.05 7.26
CA ALA A 102 6.93 -3.17 6.65
C ALA A 102 7.02 -3.25 5.11
N TYR A 103 8.23 -3.20 4.57
CA TYR A 103 8.46 -3.37 3.14
C TYR A 103 7.92 -4.71 2.63
N LEU A 104 8.24 -5.81 3.32
CA LEU A 104 7.75 -7.13 2.96
C LEU A 104 6.22 -7.23 3.05
N PHE A 105 5.62 -6.64 4.09
CA PHE A 105 4.16 -6.59 4.24
C PHE A 105 3.50 -5.95 3.02
N TYR A 106 3.96 -4.76 2.60
CA TYR A 106 3.42 -4.08 1.42
C TYR A 106 3.76 -4.82 0.10
N LEU A 107 4.97 -5.39 -0.02
CA LEU A 107 5.37 -6.19 -1.18
C LEU A 107 4.42 -7.38 -1.39
N LEU A 108 3.94 -8.02 -0.33
CA LEU A 108 3.02 -9.15 -0.47
C LEU A 108 1.69 -8.77 -1.11
N PHE A 109 1.23 -7.51 -1.02
CA PHE A 109 0.04 -7.07 -1.77
C PHE A 109 0.26 -7.16 -3.28
N CYS A 110 1.51 -7.08 -3.75
CA CYS A 110 1.85 -7.26 -5.16
C CYS A 110 1.72 -8.71 -5.62
N THR A 111 1.85 -9.67 -4.69
CA THR A 111 1.66 -11.10 -4.99
C THR A 111 0.19 -11.51 -5.05
N LEU A 112 -0.70 -10.77 -4.38
CA LEU A 112 -2.08 -11.20 -4.24
C LEU A 112 -2.89 -10.68 -5.43
N ASP A 113 -3.64 -11.57 -6.09
CA ASP A 113 -4.76 -11.12 -6.93
C ASP A 113 -5.67 -10.27 -6.03
N SER A 114 -6.19 -9.16 -6.57
CA SER A 114 -7.08 -8.26 -5.81
C SER A 114 -8.29 -8.99 -5.23
N ASN A 115 -8.78 -10.03 -5.91
CA ASN A 115 -9.88 -10.89 -5.44
C ASN A 115 -9.48 -11.81 -4.26
N ASN A 116 -8.18 -11.96 -4.05
CA ASN A 116 -7.54 -12.90 -3.14
C ASN A 116 -6.86 -12.20 -1.95
N ILE A 117 -6.91 -10.87 -1.88
CA ILE A 117 -6.51 -10.13 -0.67
C ILE A 117 -7.61 -10.31 0.37
N SER A 118 -7.29 -11.00 1.46
CA SER A 118 -8.25 -11.24 2.53
C SER A 118 -8.78 -9.93 3.14
N PRO A 119 -10.04 -9.91 3.63
CA PRO A 119 -10.58 -8.75 4.35
C PRO A 119 -9.68 -8.30 5.51
N ASP A 120 -9.03 -9.24 6.18
CA ASP A 120 -8.10 -8.97 7.29
C ASP A 120 -6.85 -8.21 6.81
N ALA A 121 -6.27 -8.62 5.68
CA ALA A 121 -5.11 -7.92 5.12
C ALA A 121 -5.47 -6.49 4.68
N ARG A 122 -6.65 -6.29 4.08
CA ARG A 122 -7.14 -4.94 3.72
C ARG A 122 -7.35 -4.07 4.95
N HIS A 123 -8.02 -4.62 5.95
CA HIS A 123 -8.26 -3.92 7.22
C HIS A 123 -6.93 -3.55 7.89
N GLN A 124 -5.96 -4.46 7.89
CA GLN A 124 -4.65 -4.20 8.46
C GLN A 124 -3.90 -3.10 7.71
N PHE A 125 -3.99 -3.07 6.37
CA PHE A 125 -3.44 -1.99 5.57
C PHE A 125 -4.07 -0.63 5.87
N GLU A 126 -5.40 -0.58 6.05
CA GLU A 126 -6.11 0.64 6.44
C GLU A 126 -5.69 1.15 7.82
N ILE A 127 -5.56 0.26 8.82
CA ILE A 127 -5.10 0.63 10.16
C ILE A 127 -3.65 1.17 10.12
N GLU A 128 -2.72 0.46 9.46
CA GLU A 128 -1.35 0.93 9.34
C GLU A 128 -1.27 2.28 8.62
N SER A 129 -2.06 2.47 7.56
CA SER A 129 -2.13 3.74 6.83
C SER A 129 -2.67 4.87 7.71
N GLN A 130 -3.75 4.62 8.47
CA GLN A 130 -4.29 5.58 9.43
C GLN A 130 -3.27 5.96 10.50
N TYR A 131 -2.53 4.99 11.03
CA TYR A 131 -1.48 5.23 12.00
C TYR A 131 -0.32 6.05 11.42
N ILE A 132 0.14 5.73 10.21
CA ILE A 132 1.17 6.52 9.51
C ILE A 132 0.72 7.96 9.29
N LEU A 133 -0.53 8.18 8.85
CA LEU A 133 -1.06 9.52 8.67
C LEU A 133 -1.16 10.27 10.00
N HIS A 134 -1.55 9.59 11.09
CA HIS A 134 -1.58 10.17 12.44
C HIS A 134 -0.19 10.62 12.89
N GLU A 135 0.84 9.79 12.75
CA GLU A 135 2.21 10.16 13.14
C GLU A 135 2.76 11.28 12.24
N PHE A 136 2.51 11.21 10.93
CA PHE A 136 3.03 12.17 9.95
C PHE A 136 2.45 13.57 10.14
N PHE A 137 1.13 13.69 10.33
CA PHE A 137 0.46 14.98 10.48
C PHE A 137 0.31 15.43 11.94
N GLY A 138 0.38 14.48 12.88
CA GLY A 138 0.06 14.68 14.29
C GLY A 138 -1.43 14.94 14.55
N GLY A 139 -1.81 14.92 15.82
CA GLY A 139 -3.19 15.17 16.26
C GLY A 139 -3.92 13.88 16.62
N GLU A 140 -5.24 13.87 16.55
CA GLU A 140 -6.08 12.70 16.81
C GLU A 140 -6.45 12.03 15.49
N SER A 141 -6.89 10.77 15.53
CA SER A 141 -7.25 10.04 14.31
C SER A 141 -8.37 9.03 14.51
N PHE A 142 -9.06 8.71 13.42
CA PHE A 142 -10.25 7.87 13.38
C PHE A 142 -10.22 6.96 12.15
N HIS A 143 -10.33 5.64 12.37
CA HIS A 143 -10.49 4.66 11.29
C HIS A 143 -11.95 4.68 10.81
N PHE A 144 -12.17 5.29 9.66
CA PHE A 144 -13.51 5.55 9.11
C PHE A 144 -14.00 4.45 8.16
N GLY A 145 -13.09 3.77 7.45
CA GLY A 145 -13.39 2.83 6.37
C GLY A 145 -14.28 1.68 6.81
N TRP A 146 -15.10 1.12 5.91
CA TRP A 146 -15.97 -0.01 6.27
C TRP A 146 -15.26 -1.35 6.12
N THR A 147 -15.13 -2.09 7.21
CA THR A 147 -14.62 -3.47 7.23
C THR A 147 -15.52 -4.36 8.08
N ILE A 148 -15.36 -5.68 7.95
CA ILE A 148 -16.06 -6.63 8.81
C ILE A 148 -15.75 -6.39 10.30
N HIS A 149 -14.52 -5.97 10.59
CA HIS A 149 -14.00 -5.72 11.94
C HIS A 149 -14.59 -4.50 12.61
N ASN A 150 -15.03 -3.51 11.84
CA ASN A 150 -15.69 -2.31 12.36
C ASN A 150 -17.15 -2.18 11.89
N SER A 151 -17.75 -3.29 11.43
CA SER A 151 -19.17 -3.35 11.05
C SER A 151 -20.13 -2.92 12.17
N SER A 152 -19.71 -3.04 13.43
CA SER A 152 -20.42 -2.57 14.63
C SER A 152 -20.60 -1.04 14.69
N LEU A 153 -19.71 -0.28 14.01
CA LEU A 153 -19.86 1.17 13.83
C LEU A 153 -21.09 1.52 12.98
N GLY A 154 -21.64 0.55 12.25
CA GLY A 154 -22.86 0.69 11.47
C GLY A 154 -22.63 1.36 10.11
N LYS A 155 -23.74 1.79 9.51
CA LYS A 155 -23.80 2.47 8.21
C LYS A 155 -23.25 3.90 8.30
N ILE A 156 -23.07 4.52 7.15
CA ILE A 156 -22.44 5.84 7.01
C ILE A 156 -22.97 6.90 7.99
N LYS A 157 -24.30 6.99 8.20
CA LYS A 157 -24.92 7.96 9.13
C LYS A 157 -24.36 7.82 10.55
N LYS A 158 -24.26 6.59 11.06
CA LYS A 158 -23.78 6.32 12.42
C LYS A 158 -22.27 6.60 12.55
N ARG A 159 -21.48 6.31 11.52
CA ARG A 159 -20.04 6.61 11.49
C ARG A 159 -19.75 8.10 11.53
N ILE A 160 -20.46 8.87 10.71
CA ILE A 160 -20.34 10.34 10.71
C ILE A 160 -20.74 10.91 12.06
N SER A 161 -21.84 10.44 12.64
CA SER A 161 -22.27 10.87 13.98
C SER A 161 -21.22 10.59 15.05
N LEU A 162 -20.64 9.39 15.05
CA LEU A 162 -19.58 9.02 15.99
C LEU A 162 -18.34 9.90 15.79
N PHE A 163 -17.90 10.10 14.54
CA PHE A 163 -16.78 10.99 14.26
C PHE A 163 -17.04 12.43 14.71
N CYS A 164 -18.24 12.97 14.49
CA CYS A 164 -18.59 14.32 14.96
C CYS A 164 -18.52 14.43 16.50
N GLU A 165 -18.98 13.39 17.21
CA GLU A 165 -18.93 13.32 18.68
C GLU A 165 -17.49 13.23 19.21
N GLU A 166 -16.67 12.33 18.63
CA GLU A 166 -15.30 12.08 19.08
C GLU A 166 -14.36 13.23 18.73
N SER A 167 -14.49 13.80 17.53
CA SER A 167 -13.55 14.80 17.01
C SER A 167 -13.65 16.14 17.72
N LYS A 168 -14.82 16.45 18.31
CA LYS A 168 -15.11 17.73 18.99
C LYS A 168 -14.85 18.96 18.10
N LEU A 169 -14.95 18.77 16.78
CA LEU A 169 -14.76 19.84 15.79
C LEU A 169 -15.94 20.81 15.72
N GLY A 170 -17.03 20.55 16.45
CA GLY A 170 -18.27 21.31 16.36
C GLY A 170 -19.06 21.03 15.08
N TRP A 171 -18.66 20.00 14.31
CA TRP A 171 -19.37 19.58 13.10
C TRP A 171 -20.62 18.80 13.47
N ASN A 172 -21.67 19.00 12.68
CA ASN A 172 -22.91 18.25 12.81
C ASN A 172 -23.16 17.45 11.53
N ILE A 173 -23.80 16.30 11.69
CA ILE A 173 -24.26 15.50 10.57
C ILE A 173 -25.40 16.22 9.86
N ARG A 174 -25.42 16.19 8.53
CA ARG A 174 -26.54 16.69 7.74
C ARG A 174 -27.75 15.75 7.86
N ASP A 175 -28.94 16.32 7.99
CA ASP A 175 -30.20 15.57 7.90
C ASP A 175 -31.22 16.31 7.01
N PRO A 176 -31.62 15.74 5.85
CA PRO A 176 -31.21 14.44 5.31
C PRO A 176 -29.79 14.44 4.75
N LEU A 177 -29.13 13.28 4.77
CA LEU A 177 -27.84 13.08 4.09
C LEU A 177 -28.00 13.25 2.56
N ASN A 178 -27.01 13.87 1.91
CA ASN A 178 -26.93 13.90 0.44
C ASN A 178 -26.36 12.59 -0.16
N VAL A 179 -26.05 11.61 0.69
CA VAL A 179 -25.67 10.25 0.31
C VAL A 179 -26.78 9.28 0.71
N SER A 180 -26.85 8.13 0.04
CA SER A 180 -27.76 7.06 0.46
C SER A 180 -27.52 6.73 1.93
N PRO A 181 -28.55 6.78 2.81
CA PRO A 181 -28.42 6.38 4.21
C PRO A 181 -28.03 4.90 4.38
N ASN A 182 -28.21 4.12 3.31
CA ASN A 182 -27.82 2.72 3.20
C ASN A 182 -26.41 2.51 2.65
N SER A 183 -25.68 3.58 2.28
CA SER A 183 -24.28 3.45 1.89
C SER A 183 -23.46 2.94 3.06
N ASN A 184 -22.56 2.01 2.76
CA ASN A 184 -21.64 1.47 3.75
C ASN A 184 -20.41 2.37 3.91
N ASP A 185 -20.06 3.13 2.87
CA ASP A 185 -18.81 3.88 2.80
C ASP A 185 -18.94 5.12 1.86
N ILE A 186 -18.02 6.07 2.02
CA ILE A 186 -17.81 7.26 1.19
C ILE A 186 -16.36 7.33 0.66
N GLU A 187 -15.63 6.21 0.64
CA GLU A 187 -14.23 6.09 0.20
C GLU A 187 -13.25 6.91 1.06
N ILE A 188 -13.56 7.02 2.35
CA ILE A 188 -12.66 7.56 3.36
C ILE A 188 -12.35 6.44 4.33
N ASP A 189 -11.08 6.11 4.46
CA ASP A 189 -10.62 5.04 5.34
C ASP A 189 -10.06 5.58 6.64
N ALA A 190 -9.47 6.78 6.61
CA ALA A 190 -8.86 7.43 7.77
C ALA A 190 -9.21 8.91 7.83
N ILE A 191 -9.42 9.43 9.03
CA ILE A 191 -9.48 10.88 9.27
C ILE A 191 -8.45 11.20 10.36
N VAL A 192 -7.61 12.21 10.13
CA VAL A 192 -6.70 12.77 11.13
C VAL A 192 -7.06 14.23 11.33
N TRP A 193 -7.12 14.70 12.57
CA TRP A 193 -7.43 16.10 12.84
C TRP A 193 -6.61 16.66 13.99
N LYS A 194 -6.37 17.97 13.91
CA LYS A 194 -5.70 18.72 14.97
C LYS A 194 -6.49 19.98 15.27
N VAL A 195 -7.00 20.03 16.51
CA VAL A 195 -7.70 21.21 17.03
C VAL A 195 -6.67 22.21 17.57
N PRO A 196 -6.76 23.50 17.22
CA PRO A 196 -5.94 24.54 17.83
C PRO A 196 -6.15 24.59 19.34
N SER A 197 -5.10 24.94 20.08
CA SER A 197 -5.13 24.95 21.55
C SER A 197 -6.10 25.96 22.16
N ASP A 198 -6.55 26.95 21.38
CA ASP A 198 -7.54 27.95 21.80
C ASP A 198 -8.99 27.49 21.63
N ASN A 199 -9.21 26.32 21.01
CA ASN A 199 -10.52 25.72 20.74
C ASN A 199 -11.50 26.66 20.02
N ARG A 200 -10.99 27.56 19.17
CA ARG A 200 -11.80 28.54 18.42
C ARG A 200 -12.28 28.05 17.05
N GLY A 201 -12.14 26.75 16.77
CA GLY A 201 -12.38 26.16 15.44
C GLY A 201 -11.14 26.24 14.54
N ASN A 202 -11.36 26.23 13.22
CA ASN A 202 -10.29 26.27 12.21
C ASN A 202 -9.30 25.10 12.32
N ALA A 203 -9.83 23.89 12.54
CA ALA A 203 -9.01 22.70 12.72
C ALA A 203 -8.35 22.26 11.41
N PHE A 204 -7.15 21.69 11.53
CA PHE A 204 -6.50 21.02 10.40
C PHE A 204 -7.06 19.61 10.28
N VAL A 205 -7.50 19.22 9.08
CA VAL A 205 -8.10 17.89 8.83
C VAL A 205 -7.46 17.22 7.62
N VAL A 206 -7.19 15.93 7.76
CA VAL A 206 -6.66 15.04 6.74
C VAL A 206 -7.67 13.94 6.48
N LEU A 207 -8.00 13.73 5.20
CA LEU A 207 -8.87 12.65 4.75
C LEU A 207 -8.03 11.63 3.99
N GLY A 208 -7.84 10.46 4.56
CA GLY A 208 -7.07 9.36 3.97
C GLY A 208 -7.98 8.35 3.27
N GLN A 209 -7.63 8.00 2.04
CA GLN A 209 -8.20 6.90 1.27
C GLN A 209 -7.12 5.83 1.08
N CYS A 210 -7.48 4.56 1.24
CA CYS A 210 -6.61 3.41 1.12
C CYS A 210 -7.04 2.56 -0.09
N ALA A 211 -6.09 2.21 -0.95
CA ALA A 211 -6.34 1.32 -2.07
C ALA A 211 -5.26 0.24 -2.15
N SER A 212 -5.67 -0.99 -1.79
CA SER A 212 -4.80 -2.16 -1.77
C SER A 212 -4.99 -3.12 -2.95
N GLY A 213 -5.96 -2.85 -3.84
CA GLY A 213 -6.20 -3.65 -5.06
C GLY A 213 -5.49 -3.05 -6.28
N HIS A 214 -5.25 -3.86 -7.31
CA HIS A 214 -4.57 -3.48 -8.56
C HIS A 214 -5.35 -2.43 -9.38
N ASP A 215 -6.62 -2.20 -9.06
CA ASP A 215 -7.45 -1.12 -9.61
C ASP A 215 -7.18 0.26 -8.96
N TRP A 216 -6.20 0.35 -8.04
CA TRP A 216 -5.83 1.59 -7.35
C TRP A 216 -5.57 2.80 -8.26
N PRO A 217 -5.01 2.70 -9.49
CA PRO A 217 -4.75 3.90 -10.29
C PRO A 217 -6.04 4.67 -10.62
N SER A 218 -7.17 3.95 -10.77
CA SER A 218 -8.47 4.57 -11.01
C SER A 218 -9.05 5.27 -9.78
N LYS A 219 -8.61 4.86 -8.58
CA LYS A 219 -9.10 5.36 -7.28
C LYS A 219 -8.39 6.62 -6.80
N ILE A 220 -7.26 6.98 -7.40
CA ILE A 220 -6.55 8.23 -7.11
C ILE A 220 -7.42 9.47 -7.41
N LEU A 221 -8.37 9.32 -8.34
CA LEU A 221 -9.16 10.43 -8.88
C LEU A 221 -10.42 10.75 -8.07
N THR A 222 -10.78 9.96 -7.05
CA THR A 222 -12.00 10.22 -6.27
C THR A 222 -11.79 11.25 -5.17
N SER A 223 -12.67 12.26 -5.12
CA SER A 223 -12.59 13.32 -4.10
C SER A 223 -13.28 12.89 -2.80
N ALA A 224 -12.55 12.23 -1.91
CA ALA A 224 -12.95 11.98 -0.52
C ALA A 224 -13.58 13.23 0.16
N ARG A 225 -12.97 14.40 -0.08
CA ARG A 225 -13.42 15.70 0.46
C ARG A 225 -14.90 15.99 0.19
N ALA A 226 -15.32 15.99 -1.08
CA ALA A 226 -16.68 16.36 -1.45
C ALA A 226 -17.73 15.43 -0.82
N LYS A 227 -17.40 14.14 -0.72
CA LYS A 227 -18.31 13.15 -0.15
C LYS A 227 -18.52 13.35 1.35
N LEU A 228 -17.49 13.75 2.10
CA LEU A 228 -17.65 14.11 3.51
C LEU A 228 -18.39 15.44 3.68
N GLU A 229 -18.13 16.43 2.83
CA GLU A 229 -18.87 17.71 2.84
C GLU A 229 -20.37 17.51 2.60
N ASP A 230 -20.75 16.60 1.69
CA ASP A 230 -22.14 16.20 1.45
C ASP A 230 -22.82 15.53 2.66
N CYS A 231 -22.03 15.06 3.62
CA CYS A 231 -22.49 14.41 4.82
C CYS A 231 -22.60 15.34 6.04
N LEU A 232 -22.02 16.54 5.97
CA LEU A 232 -21.93 17.47 7.09
C LEU A 232 -22.80 18.72 6.88
N ASP A 233 -23.31 19.24 7.99
CA ASP A 233 -23.95 20.56 8.10
C ASP A 233 -22.97 21.55 8.74
N ALA A 234 -21.77 21.63 8.17
CA ALA A 234 -20.68 22.45 8.68
C ALA A 234 -20.16 23.37 7.58
N THR A 235 -19.94 24.64 7.91
CA THR A 235 -19.04 25.49 7.14
C THR A 235 -17.61 25.02 7.39
N ARG A 236 -16.82 24.94 6.32
CA ARG A 236 -15.42 24.54 6.40
C ARG A 236 -14.65 25.50 7.29
N ASP A 237 -14.46 25.10 8.54
CA ASP A 237 -13.60 25.80 9.50
C ASP A 237 -12.24 25.12 9.50
N GLY A 238 -11.41 25.38 8.48
CA GLY A 238 -10.08 24.75 8.43
C GLY A 238 -9.47 24.47 7.07
N PRO A 239 -8.14 24.31 7.00
CA PRO A 239 -7.49 23.60 5.90
C PRO A 239 -7.83 22.10 5.94
N TRP A 240 -8.28 21.56 4.80
CA TRP A 240 -8.49 20.13 4.60
C TRP A 240 -7.57 19.62 3.50
N ILE A 241 -6.82 18.56 3.76
CA ILE A 241 -6.00 17.88 2.77
C ILE A 241 -6.49 16.44 2.56
N THR A 242 -6.39 15.93 1.34
CA THR A 242 -6.62 14.51 1.05
C THR A 242 -5.29 13.77 1.01
N CYS A 243 -5.32 12.49 1.35
CA CYS A 243 -4.20 11.58 1.24
C CYS A 243 -4.66 10.29 0.57
N PHE A 244 -3.81 9.73 -0.28
CA PHE A 244 -4.02 8.42 -0.90
C PHE A 244 -2.89 7.47 -0.52
N CYS A 245 -3.26 6.37 0.10
CA CYS A 245 -2.33 5.34 0.56
C CYS A 245 -2.48 4.08 -0.29
N THR A 246 -1.35 3.57 -0.80
CA THR A 246 -1.33 2.33 -1.58
C THR A 246 -0.07 1.50 -1.31
N PRO A 247 -0.16 0.16 -1.17
CA PRO A 247 1.00 -0.68 -0.89
C PRO A 247 1.89 -0.89 -2.13
N PHE A 248 1.48 -0.36 -3.29
CA PHE A 248 2.23 -0.42 -4.54
C PHE A 248 3.16 0.79 -4.67
N GLN A 249 4.25 0.66 -5.42
CA GLN A 249 5.07 1.81 -5.79
C GLN A 249 4.45 2.54 -6.98
N ILE A 250 4.35 3.86 -6.90
CA ILE A 250 3.98 4.68 -8.06
C ILE A 250 5.24 4.89 -8.90
N PRO A 251 5.24 4.56 -10.21
CA PRO A 251 6.40 4.82 -11.06
C PRO A 251 6.80 6.30 -11.04
N ASP A 252 8.10 6.59 -10.98
CA ASP A 252 8.59 7.98 -10.92
C ASP A 252 8.12 8.82 -12.11
N SER A 253 8.00 8.19 -13.28
CA SER A 253 7.48 8.82 -14.50
C SER A 253 6.02 9.29 -14.35
N LYS A 254 5.23 8.61 -13.51
CA LYS A 254 3.83 8.94 -13.23
C LYS A 254 3.64 9.77 -11.96
N TRP A 255 4.65 9.85 -11.09
CA TRP A 255 4.52 10.50 -9.78
C TRP A 255 3.94 11.91 -9.85
N ARG A 256 4.50 12.78 -10.71
CA ARG A 256 4.07 14.18 -10.83
C ARG A 256 2.66 14.32 -11.39
N GLU A 257 2.26 13.42 -12.29
CA GLU A 257 0.91 13.40 -12.85
C GLU A 257 -0.09 12.95 -11.78
N SER A 258 0.17 11.82 -11.13
CA SER A 258 -0.66 11.30 -10.03
C SER A 258 -0.83 12.32 -8.92
N ALA A 259 0.24 13.02 -8.53
CA ALA A 259 0.20 14.02 -7.46
C ALA A 259 -0.66 15.24 -7.84
N ARG A 260 -0.69 15.63 -9.11
CA ARG A 260 -1.56 16.71 -9.60
C ARG A 260 -3.03 16.27 -9.65
N SER A 261 -3.28 15.03 -10.03
CA SER A 261 -4.64 14.51 -10.20
C SER A 261 -5.36 14.22 -8.88
N HIS A 262 -4.65 13.90 -7.80
CA HIS A 262 -5.25 13.54 -6.50
C HIS A 262 -5.72 14.73 -5.65
N ASP A 263 -5.22 15.95 -5.90
CA ASP A 263 -5.44 17.13 -5.04
C ASP A 263 -5.05 16.91 -3.56
N GLY A 264 -3.91 16.24 -3.33
CA GLY A 264 -3.49 15.84 -1.98
C GLY A 264 -2.09 15.23 -1.92
N MET A 265 -1.82 14.48 -0.85
CA MET A 265 -0.55 13.78 -0.66
C MET A 265 -0.66 12.30 -1.02
N LEU A 266 0.33 11.79 -1.75
CA LEU A 266 0.41 10.37 -2.10
C LEU A 266 1.37 9.64 -1.15
N PHE A 267 0.94 8.50 -0.64
CA PHE A 267 1.70 7.57 0.18
C PHE A 267 1.74 6.23 -0.54
N ASP A 268 2.73 6.07 -1.42
CA ASP A 268 3.03 4.80 -2.06
C ASP A 268 3.88 3.91 -1.14
N ARG A 269 4.22 2.69 -1.57
CA ARG A 269 5.05 1.77 -0.77
C ARG A 269 6.30 2.42 -0.19
N ILE A 270 7.04 3.20 -0.99
CA ILE A 270 8.31 3.78 -0.58
C ILE A 270 8.07 4.78 0.56
N ARG A 271 7.10 5.68 0.39
CA ARG A 271 6.77 6.64 1.44
C ARG A 271 6.20 5.95 2.67
N LEU A 272 5.28 5.00 2.52
CA LEU A 272 4.72 4.25 3.65
C LEU A 272 5.83 3.61 4.48
N VAL A 273 6.80 2.93 3.85
CA VAL A 273 7.91 2.28 4.56
C VAL A 273 8.82 3.30 5.28
N LEU A 274 9.06 4.47 4.67
CA LEU A 274 9.87 5.53 5.29
C LEU A 274 9.18 6.13 6.53
N GLU A 275 7.87 6.33 6.46
CA GLU A 275 7.07 6.90 7.56
C GLU A 275 6.65 5.84 8.60
N THR A 276 6.96 4.57 8.36
CA THR A 276 6.61 3.48 9.26
C THR A 276 7.59 3.40 10.44
N SER A 277 7.07 3.48 11.67
CA SER A 277 7.85 3.41 12.92
C SER A 277 8.03 1.99 13.48
N TRP A 278 7.98 0.94 12.65
CA TRP A 278 8.13 -0.47 13.11
C TRP A 278 9.46 -0.75 13.85
N GLN A 279 10.40 0.21 13.87
CA GLN A 279 11.73 0.09 14.46
C GLN A 279 11.76 0.08 16.01
N ASP A 280 10.69 0.41 16.76
CA ASP A 280 10.75 0.56 18.24
C ASP A 280 9.61 -0.11 19.05
N THR A 281 9.23 -1.34 18.69
CA THR A 281 8.13 -2.07 19.38
C THR A 281 8.48 -2.67 20.75
N ALA A 282 9.68 -2.41 21.29
CA ALA A 282 9.96 -2.71 22.70
C ALA A 282 9.27 -1.71 23.66
N GLN A 283 8.95 -0.50 23.18
CA GLN A 283 8.40 0.57 24.02
C GLN A 283 6.96 0.97 23.64
N TYR A 284 6.56 0.77 22.37
CA TYR A 284 5.20 0.99 21.91
C TYR A 284 4.52 -0.33 21.56
N GLY A 285 3.61 -0.76 22.43
CA GLY A 285 2.74 -1.92 22.23
C GLY A 285 1.69 -1.73 21.15
N ASN A 286 2.02 -1.15 20.00
CA ASN A 286 1.09 -0.95 18.90
C ASN A 286 0.60 -2.31 18.38
N LEU A 287 -0.66 -2.62 18.69
CA LEU A 287 -1.37 -3.84 18.29
C LEU A 287 -1.34 -4.03 16.77
N SER A 288 -1.41 -2.94 16.01
CA SER A 288 -1.38 -2.94 14.54
C SER A 288 -0.13 -3.63 13.98
N CYS A 289 1.07 -3.21 14.41
CA CYS A 289 2.32 -3.78 13.89
C CYS A 289 2.46 -5.27 14.26
N LYS A 290 1.92 -5.69 15.41
CA LYS A 290 1.96 -7.10 15.85
C LYS A 290 1.11 -8.00 14.96
N GLU A 291 -0.09 -7.57 14.60
CA GLU A 291 -0.96 -8.34 13.70
C GLU A 291 -0.42 -8.32 12.25
N SER A 292 0.07 -7.17 11.76
CA SER A 292 0.79 -7.09 10.47
C SER A 292 1.98 -8.06 10.41
N LEU A 293 2.79 -8.11 11.48
CA LEU A 293 3.93 -9.02 11.58
C LEU A 293 3.51 -10.49 11.70
N LYS A 294 2.41 -10.78 12.41
CA LYS A 294 1.87 -12.13 12.52
C LYS A 294 1.40 -12.63 11.16
N TRP A 295 0.58 -11.84 10.46
CA TRP A 295 0.14 -12.14 9.11
C TRP A 295 1.33 -12.32 8.16
N LEU A 296 2.31 -11.42 8.22
CA LEU A 296 3.54 -11.53 7.42
C LEU A 296 4.27 -12.85 7.72
N ARG A 297 4.45 -13.22 8.99
CA ARG A 297 5.11 -14.48 9.37
C ARG A 297 4.37 -15.71 8.86
N GLU A 298 3.04 -15.71 8.95
CA GLU A 298 2.20 -16.80 8.45
C GLU A 298 2.38 -16.95 6.93
N LYS A 299 2.27 -15.86 6.17
CA LYS A 299 2.44 -15.88 4.71
C LYS A 299 3.87 -16.17 4.27
N MET A 300 4.87 -15.61 4.94
CA MET A 300 6.28 -15.92 4.68
C MET A 300 6.58 -17.41 4.94
N THR A 301 6.04 -18.00 6.00
CA THR A 301 6.23 -19.45 6.27
C THR A 301 5.68 -20.32 5.14
N LEU A 302 4.54 -19.93 4.55
CA LEU A 302 3.98 -20.62 3.37
C LEU A 302 4.89 -20.47 2.13
N ILE A 303 5.43 -19.26 1.90
CA ILE A 303 6.33 -18.98 0.77
C ILE A 303 7.65 -19.74 0.92
N GLU A 304 8.19 -19.85 2.14
CA GLU A 304 9.47 -20.51 2.40
C GLU A 304 9.37 -22.03 2.50
N GLY A 305 8.23 -22.57 2.94
CA GLY A 305 8.04 -23.99 3.24
C GLY A 305 7.58 -24.86 2.07
N THR A 306 7.23 -24.29 0.92
CA THR A 306 6.57 -25.04 -0.17
C THR A 306 6.92 -24.48 -1.55
N ASN A 307 6.88 -25.34 -2.59
CA ASN A 307 6.81 -24.94 -4.01
C ASN A 307 5.43 -24.29 -4.30
N VAL A 308 5.12 -23.20 -3.59
CA VAL A 308 3.82 -22.53 -3.66
C VAL A 308 3.70 -21.75 -4.96
N THR A 309 2.62 -22.01 -5.70
CA THR A 309 2.11 -21.08 -6.71
C THR A 309 1.35 -19.95 -6.02
N VAL A 310 1.51 -18.72 -6.51
CA VAL A 310 0.86 -17.47 -6.01
C VAL A 310 -0.58 -17.65 -5.52
N SER A 311 -1.35 -18.51 -6.20
CA SER A 311 -2.74 -18.83 -5.88
C SER A 311 -2.99 -19.36 -4.47
N SER A 312 -2.03 -20.01 -3.78
CA SER A 312 -2.26 -20.53 -2.42
C SER A 312 -1.86 -19.57 -1.30
N LEU A 313 -1.39 -18.35 -1.61
CA LEU A 313 -1.16 -17.29 -0.63
C LEU A 313 -2.44 -16.50 -0.31
N ALA A 314 -3.45 -16.64 -1.17
CA ALA A 314 -4.76 -16.01 -1.13
C ALA A 314 -5.69 -16.50 -0.01
N SER A 315 -5.63 -17.79 0.29
CA SER A 315 -6.40 -18.47 1.34
C SER A 315 -5.75 -18.32 2.70
#